data_AF-F3AG88-F1
#
_entry.id   AF-F3AG88-F1
#
_cell.length_a   1.000
_cell.length_b   1.000
_cell.length_c   1.000
_cell.angle_alpha   90.00
_cell.angle_beta   90.00
_cell.angle_gamma   90.00
#
_symmetry.space_group_name_H-M   'P 1'
#
loop_
_entity.id
_entity.type
_entity.pdbx_description
1 polymer ?
#
loop_
_entity_poly.entity_id
_entity_poly.type
_entity_poly.pdbx_seq_one_letter_code
_entity_poly.pdbx_strand_id
1 'polypeptide(L)'
;MDTDIIDVENAKNICKQLLREKELSYESLDITAYTPEKLEYWEQNKQFLKVDTVSFFYLWGGFLIWLLITGISLFTALLAYPNLPDYIPIQWSKTQVSSQAGKAFIFFYPLVCIIARFGLRFCLRWKIAFNNQHINETVSDYLSNSFCFVMLSAEIFTILFIHGYVQNIVVLFVFDGIVLLGILIKALIKLS
;
A
#
# COMPACT_ATOMS: atom_id res chain seq x y z
N MET A 1 6.02 30.16 18.22
CA MET A 1 5.98 31.28 17.26
C MET A 1 7.38 31.77 16.91
N ASP A 2 8.43 31.29 17.58
CA ASP A 2 9.82 31.72 17.36
C ASP A 2 10.63 30.81 16.41
N THR A 3 10.19 29.58 16.17
CA THR A 3 10.90 28.61 15.28
C THR A 3 10.81 28.99 13.80
N ASP A 4 9.63 29.43 13.34
CA ASP A 4 9.43 29.81 11.93
C ASP A 4 10.27 31.05 11.52
N ILE A 5 10.56 31.92 12.49
CA ILE A 5 11.36 33.15 12.27
C ILE A 5 12.85 32.81 12.14
N ILE A 6 13.32 31.81 12.90
CA ILE A 6 14.73 31.37 12.88
C ILE A 6 15.06 30.69 11.53
N ASP A 7 14.14 29.88 11.00
CA ASP A 7 14.34 29.18 9.73
C ASP A 7 14.37 30.12 8.52
N VAL A 8 13.54 31.17 8.54
CA VAL A 8 13.50 32.18 7.48
C VAL A 8 14.77 33.05 7.48
N GLU A 9 15.28 33.43 8.65
CA GLU A 9 16.51 34.23 8.73
C GLU A 9 17.74 33.39 8.31
N ASN A 10 17.76 32.09 8.61
CA ASN A 10 18.79 31.17 8.14
C ASN A 10 18.77 30.99 6.61
N ALA A 11 17.59 30.75 6.03
CA ALA A 11 17.45 30.61 4.58
C ALA A 11 17.90 31.89 3.83
N LYS A 12 17.60 33.06 4.39
CA LYS A 12 18.01 34.36 3.87
C LYS A 12 19.53 34.57 3.93
N ASN A 13 20.20 34.09 4.97
CA ASN A 13 21.66 34.19 5.09
C ASN A 13 22.38 33.26 4.10
N ILE A 14 21.90 32.02 3.93
CA ILE A 14 22.45 31.07 2.97
C ILE A 14 22.32 31.59 1.54
N CYS A 15 21.15 32.14 1.18
CA CYS A 15 20.91 32.74 -0.13
C CYS A 15 21.82 33.95 -0.38
N LYS A 16 22.07 34.78 0.64
CA LYS A 16 23.02 35.90 0.54
C LYS A 16 24.47 35.47 0.38
N GLN A 17 24.87 34.34 0.98
CA GLN A 17 26.21 33.79 0.78
C GLN A 17 26.37 33.24 -0.65
N LEU A 18 25.38 32.48 -1.14
CA LEU A 18 25.36 31.95 -2.50
C LEU A 18 25.37 33.06 -3.57
N LEU A 19 24.68 34.17 -3.33
CA LEU A 19 24.68 35.32 -4.25
C LEU A 19 25.97 36.14 -4.20
N ARG A 20 26.74 36.05 -3.11
CA ARG A 20 28.03 36.74 -2.96
C ARG A 20 29.16 35.97 -3.65
N GLU A 21 29.06 34.65 -3.70
CA GLU A 21 29.95 33.76 -4.46
C GLU A 21 29.52 33.72 -5.94
N LYS A 22 29.64 34.86 -6.62
CA LYS A 22 29.21 35.01 -8.01
C LYS A 22 30.26 34.52 -9.02
N GLU A 23 30.91 33.40 -8.74
CA GLU A 23 31.68 32.59 -9.72
C GLU A 23 31.66 31.10 -9.29
N LEU A 24 30.49 30.48 -9.29
CA LEU A 24 30.37 29.03 -9.13
C LEU A 24 30.62 28.34 -10.48
N SER A 25 31.90 28.03 -10.76
CA SER A 25 32.24 26.99 -11.73
C SER A 25 31.83 25.64 -11.14
N TYR A 26 30.89 24.96 -11.80
CA TYR A 26 30.31 23.67 -11.41
C TYR A 26 31.35 22.53 -11.29
N GLU A 27 32.59 22.76 -11.69
CA GLU A 27 33.65 21.75 -11.78
C GLU A 27 34.55 21.69 -10.53
N SER A 28 34.39 22.61 -9.56
CA SER A 28 35.27 22.71 -8.38
C SER A 28 34.58 22.58 -7.02
N LEU A 29 33.32 22.16 -6.99
CA LEU A 29 32.64 21.88 -5.73
C LEU A 29 33.07 20.50 -5.21
N ASP A 30 34.06 20.47 -4.31
CA ASP A 30 34.40 19.26 -3.57
C ASP A 30 33.30 19.00 -2.51
N ILE A 31 32.29 18.24 -2.94
CA ILE A 31 31.10 17.86 -2.15
C ILE A 31 31.50 17.07 -0.87
N THR A 32 32.75 16.61 -0.79
CA THR A 32 33.25 15.74 0.29
C THR A 32 33.63 16.51 1.56
N ALA A 33 33.86 17.83 1.49
CA ALA A 33 34.27 18.64 2.63
C ALA A 33 33.12 19.06 3.56
N TYR A 34 31.86 18.92 3.14
CA TYR A 34 30.68 19.40 3.88
C TYR A 34 29.84 18.30 4.54
N THR A 35 30.29 17.04 4.56
CA THR A 35 29.52 15.96 5.21
C THR A 35 30.30 15.21 6.29
N PRO A 36 30.46 15.77 7.50
CA PRO A 36 30.48 14.98 8.73
C PRO A 36 29.06 14.65 9.25
N GLU A 37 28.01 15.24 8.67
CA GLU A 37 26.63 15.23 9.21
C GLU A 37 25.72 14.11 8.65
N LYS A 38 26.29 13.12 7.96
CA LYS A 38 25.50 12.01 7.40
C LYS A 38 24.97 11.03 8.46
N LEU A 39 25.44 11.05 9.71
CA LEU A 39 24.85 10.19 10.75
C LEU A 39 23.69 10.90 11.46
N GLU A 40 23.88 12.16 11.83
CA GLU A 40 22.92 12.96 12.59
C GLU A 40 21.67 13.32 11.77
N TYR A 41 21.85 13.62 10.48
CA TYR A 41 20.73 13.83 9.56
C TYR A 41 19.89 12.55 9.36
N TRP A 42 20.52 11.37 9.35
CA TRP A 42 19.81 10.10 9.23
C TRP A 42 19.08 9.69 10.51
N GLU A 43 19.60 10.04 11.69
CA GLU A 43 18.91 9.81 12.96
C GLU A 43 17.74 10.77 13.19
N GLN A 44 17.89 12.06 12.84
CA GLN A 44 16.79 13.02 12.93
C GLN A 44 15.69 12.75 11.89
N ASN A 45 16.04 12.32 10.68
CA ASN A 45 15.08 11.97 9.63
C ASN A 45 14.53 10.54 9.73
N LYS A 46 14.90 9.75 10.75
CA LYS A 46 14.28 8.46 11.03
C LYS A 46 12.78 8.60 11.36
N GLN A 47 12.34 9.80 11.77
CA GLN A 47 10.92 10.15 11.84
C GLN A 47 10.24 10.32 10.48
N PHE A 48 10.96 10.71 9.43
CA PHE A 48 10.46 10.74 8.04
C PHE A 48 10.40 9.35 7.40
N LEU A 49 11.10 8.36 7.97
CA LEU A 49 11.02 6.95 7.57
C LEU A 49 10.03 6.12 8.42
N LYS A 50 9.40 6.73 9.43
CA LYS A 50 8.09 6.23 9.90
C LYS A 50 7.10 6.67 8.85
N VAL A 51 6.73 5.78 7.94
CA VAL A 51 5.62 6.03 7.02
C VAL A 51 4.43 6.41 7.90
N ASP A 52 4.09 7.69 7.91
CA ASP A 52 2.95 8.21 8.64
C ASP A 52 1.71 7.42 8.19
N THR A 53 0.77 7.13 9.09
CA THR A 53 -0.40 6.30 8.75
C THR A 53 -1.18 6.89 7.56
N VAL A 54 -1.15 8.21 7.42
CA VAL A 54 -1.71 8.94 6.28
C VAL A 54 -0.88 8.72 5.01
N SER A 55 0.45 8.83 5.07
CA SER A 55 1.33 8.52 3.92
C SER A 55 1.18 7.08 3.44
N PHE A 56 1.07 6.12 4.37
CA PHE A 56 0.79 4.72 4.02
C PHE A 56 -0.57 4.60 3.35
N PHE A 57 -1.61 5.23 3.89
CA PHE A 57 -2.95 5.20 3.31
C PHE A 57 -2.98 5.69 1.85
N TYR A 58 -2.32 6.82 1.56
CA TYR A 58 -2.20 7.33 0.19
C TYR A 58 -1.38 6.42 -0.72
N LEU A 59 -0.22 5.93 -0.24
CA LEU A 59 0.63 5.02 -1.00
C LEU A 59 -0.10 3.72 -1.32
N TRP A 60 -0.79 3.15 -0.32
CA TRP A 60 -1.54 1.91 -0.43
C TRP A 60 -2.71 2.01 -1.41
N GLY A 61 -3.41 3.15 -1.48
CA GLY A 61 -4.44 3.40 -2.50
C GLY A 61 -3.89 3.56 -3.92
N GLY A 62 -2.57 3.75 -4.07
CA GLY A 62 -1.92 4.01 -5.35
C GLY A 62 -2.18 2.94 -6.43
N PHE A 63 -2.19 3.38 -7.68
CA PHE A 63 -2.35 2.51 -8.84
C PHE A 63 -1.21 1.48 -8.96
N LEU A 64 0.01 1.86 -8.57
CA LEU A 64 1.16 0.94 -8.58
C LEU A 64 0.97 -0.23 -7.62
N ILE A 65 0.46 0.02 -6.41
CA ILE A 65 0.17 -1.04 -5.43
C ILE A 65 -0.92 -1.98 -5.97
N TRP A 66 -1.96 -1.43 -6.59
CA TRP A 66 -2.99 -2.23 -7.25
C TRP A 66 -2.40 -3.14 -8.34
N LEU A 67 -1.53 -2.60 -9.20
CA LEU A 67 -0.88 -3.35 -10.26
C LEU A 67 0.00 -4.45 -9.68
N LEU A 68 0.76 -4.16 -8.62
CA LEU A 68 1.59 -5.15 -7.94
C LEU A 68 0.74 -6.28 -7.34
N ILE A 69 -0.32 -5.97 -6.59
CA ILE A 69 -1.19 -6.99 -5.98
C ILE A 69 -1.83 -7.86 -7.08
N THR A 70 -2.41 -7.22 -8.10
CA THR A 70 -3.08 -7.93 -9.21
C THR A 70 -2.08 -8.74 -10.04
N GLY A 71 -0.90 -8.20 -10.29
CA GLY A 71 0.18 -8.85 -11.02
C GLY A 71 0.73 -10.06 -10.27
N ILE A 72 0.93 -9.94 -8.95
CA ILE A 72 1.33 -11.07 -8.10
C ILE A 72 0.23 -12.14 -8.12
N SER A 73 -1.04 -11.76 -7.96
CA SER A 73 -2.19 -12.69 -8.03
C SER A 73 -2.26 -13.43 -9.36
N LEU A 74 -2.10 -12.73 -10.48
CA LEU A 74 -2.08 -13.38 -11.78
C LEU A 74 -0.88 -14.31 -11.95
N PHE A 75 0.29 -13.88 -11.48
CA PHE A 75 1.52 -14.66 -11.55
C PHE A 75 1.44 -15.92 -10.68
N THR A 76 0.92 -15.83 -9.45
CA THR A 76 0.69 -16.98 -8.57
C THR A 76 -0.29 -17.96 -9.17
N ALA A 77 -1.40 -17.49 -9.74
CA ALA A 77 -2.37 -18.33 -10.43
C ALA A 77 -1.73 -19.09 -11.61
N LEU A 78 -0.95 -18.41 -12.45
CA LEU A 78 -0.25 -19.02 -13.58
C LEU A 78 0.76 -20.09 -13.15
N LEU A 79 1.54 -19.82 -12.11
CA LEU A 79 2.52 -20.78 -11.58
C LEU A 79 1.87 -21.99 -10.90
N ALA A 80 0.78 -21.77 -10.17
CA ALA A 80 0.10 -22.84 -9.44
C ALA A 80 -0.73 -23.75 -10.36
N TYR A 81 -1.38 -23.17 -11.39
CA TYR A 81 -2.31 -23.86 -12.28
C TYR A 81 -1.93 -25.27 -12.74
N PRO A 82 -0.70 -25.54 -13.26
CA PRO A 82 -0.33 -26.87 -13.73
C PRO A 82 -0.26 -27.93 -12.60
N ASN A 83 -0.01 -27.50 -11.36
CA ASN A 83 0.14 -28.38 -10.21
C ASN A 83 -1.13 -28.44 -9.33
N LEU A 84 -2.20 -27.75 -9.73
CA LEU A 84 -3.46 -27.79 -9.00
C LEU A 84 -4.25 -29.07 -9.31
N PRO A 85 -4.89 -29.69 -8.30
CA PRO A 85 -5.87 -30.76 -8.50
C PRO A 85 -7.05 -30.24 -9.32
N ASP A 86 -7.80 -31.13 -9.98
CA ASP A 86 -8.92 -30.73 -10.85
C ASP A 86 -10.00 -29.92 -10.13
N TYR A 87 -10.13 -30.08 -8.82
CA TYR A 87 -11.03 -29.32 -7.96
C TYR A 87 -10.25 -28.63 -6.83
N ILE A 88 -10.47 -27.33 -6.67
CA ILE A 88 -9.89 -26.51 -5.61
C ILE A 88 -10.96 -26.09 -4.60
N PRO A 89 -10.63 -25.97 -3.30
CA PRO A 89 -11.57 -25.49 -2.30
C PRO A 89 -11.83 -23.99 -2.51
N ILE A 90 -13.11 -23.60 -2.47
CA ILE A 90 -13.53 -22.20 -2.60
C ILE A 90 -14.26 -21.67 -1.37
N GLN A 91 -14.74 -22.57 -0.52
CA GLN A 91 -15.36 -22.24 0.76
C GLN A 91 -14.82 -23.16 1.84
N TRP A 92 -14.50 -22.59 2.99
CA TRP A 92 -13.96 -23.29 4.15
C TRP A 92 -14.89 -23.07 5.33
N SER A 93 -15.32 -24.15 5.99
CA SER A 93 -16.08 -24.09 7.23
C SER A 93 -15.23 -24.68 8.34
N LYS A 94 -14.72 -23.81 9.22
CA LYS A 94 -13.83 -24.09 10.38
C LYS A 94 -12.51 -24.80 10.02
N THR A 95 -12.59 -26.02 9.48
CA THR A 95 -11.47 -26.89 9.09
C THR A 95 -11.77 -27.78 7.87
N GLN A 96 -13.00 -27.74 7.31
CA GLN A 96 -13.42 -28.59 6.20
C GLN A 96 -13.76 -27.76 4.95
N VAL A 97 -13.50 -28.35 3.78
CA VAL A 97 -13.90 -27.79 2.49
C VAL A 97 -15.41 -27.88 2.38
N SER A 98 -16.08 -26.73 2.38
CA SER A 98 -17.54 -26.63 2.28
C SER A 98 -18.02 -26.62 0.83
N SER A 99 -17.17 -26.19 -0.11
CA SER A 99 -17.47 -26.17 -1.54
C SER A 99 -16.18 -26.18 -2.36
N GLN A 100 -16.24 -26.77 -3.55
CA GLN A 100 -15.14 -26.91 -4.49
C GLN A 100 -15.53 -26.36 -5.87
N ALA A 101 -14.56 -25.82 -6.59
CA ALA A 101 -14.71 -25.42 -7.98
C ALA A 101 -13.59 -26.03 -8.82
N GLY A 102 -13.77 -26.07 -10.14
CA GLY A 102 -12.71 -26.53 -11.04
C GLY A 102 -11.45 -25.66 -10.92
N LYS A 103 -10.26 -26.23 -11.16
CA LYS A 103 -8.97 -25.52 -11.01
C LYS A 103 -8.84 -24.20 -11.76
N ALA A 104 -9.59 -24.00 -12.85
CA ALA A 104 -9.68 -22.73 -13.56
C ALA A 104 -10.22 -21.58 -12.67
N PHE A 105 -10.91 -21.89 -11.58
CA PHE A 105 -11.39 -20.91 -10.61
C PHE A 105 -10.25 -20.15 -9.92
N ILE A 106 -9.00 -20.62 -9.95
CA ILE A 106 -7.87 -19.85 -9.42
C ILE A 106 -7.72 -18.48 -10.10
N PHE A 107 -8.11 -18.35 -11.37
CA PHE A 107 -8.09 -17.08 -12.10
C PHE A 107 -9.23 -16.12 -11.70
N PHE A 108 -10.18 -16.57 -10.88
CA PHE A 108 -11.24 -15.73 -10.36
C PHE A 108 -10.71 -14.66 -9.41
N TYR A 109 -9.70 -14.97 -8.59
CA TYR A 109 -9.08 -14.02 -7.65
C TYR A 109 -8.52 -12.76 -8.35
N PRO A 110 -7.62 -12.88 -9.35
CA PRO A 110 -7.12 -11.71 -10.07
C PRO A 110 -8.22 -11.00 -10.88
N LEU A 111 -9.18 -11.74 -11.43
CA LEU A 111 -10.30 -11.15 -12.17
C LEU A 111 -11.17 -10.25 -11.27
N VAL A 112 -11.50 -10.73 -10.07
CA VAL A 112 -12.26 -9.96 -9.07
C VAL A 112 -11.50 -8.70 -8.65
N CYS A 113 -10.17 -8.76 -8.54
CA CYS A 113 -9.35 -7.58 -8.24
C CYS A 113 -9.47 -6.50 -9.32
N ILE A 114 -9.51 -6.90 -10.59
CA ILE A 114 -9.72 -5.98 -11.72
C ILE A 114 -11.11 -5.35 -11.64
N ILE A 115 -12.15 -6.16 -11.46
CA ILE A 115 -13.54 -5.68 -11.38
C ILE A 115 -13.73 -4.74 -10.19
N ALA A 116 -13.20 -5.09 -9.02
CA ALA A 116 -13.32 -4.31 -7.79
C ALA A 116 -12.74 -2.90 -7.95
N ARG A 117 -11.59 -2.76 -8.64
CA ARG A 117 -10.94 -1.47 -8.85
C ARG A 117 -11.82 -0.47 -9.58
N PHE A 118 -12.55 -0.92 -10.59
CA PHE A 118 -13.45 -0.04 -11.34
C PHE A 118 -14.82 0.08 -10.66
N GLY A 119 -15.31 -0.99 -10.04
CA GLY A 119 -16.62 -1.03 -9.37
C GLY A 119 -16.69 -0.14 -8.12
N LEU A 120 -15.70 -0.23 -7.22
CA LEU A 120 -15.71 0.55 -5.96
C LEU A 120 -15.58 2.05 -6.20
N ARG A 121 -14.82 2.48 -7.22
CA ARG A 121 -14.74 3.89 -7.63
C ARG A 121 -16.09 4.41 -8.06
N PHE A 122 -16.81 3.62 -8.85
CA PHE A 122 -18.16 3.97 -9.30
C PHE A 122 -19.13 4.06 -8.11
N CYS A 123 -19.18 3.04 -7.24
CA CYS A 123 -20.10 3.01 -6.11
C CYS A 123 -19.89 4.16 -5.11
N LEU A 124 -18.64 4.47 -4.77
CA LEU A 124 -18.34 5.48 -3.74
C LEU A 124 -18.53 6.91 -4.26
N ARG A 125 -18.28 7.16 -5.56
CA ARG A 125 -18.65 8.43 -6.21
C ARG A 125 -20.15 8.72 -6.13
N TRP A 126 -20.98 7.70 -6.24
CA TRP A 126 -22.44 7.86 -6.19
C TRP A 126 -23.00 7.94 -4.77
N LYS A 127 -22.37 7.27 -3.80
CA LYS A 127 -22.96 7.05 -2.47
C LYS A 127 -22.40 7.97 -1.38
N ILE A 128 -21.18 8.47 -1.53
CA ILE A 128 -20.51 9.21 -0.47
C ILE A 128 -20.48 10.71 -0.79
N ALA A 129 -21.44 11.43 -0.24
CA ALA A 129 -21.45 12.89 -0.21
C ALA A 129 -20.47 13.46 0.85
N PHE A 130 -19.20 13.04 0.84
CA PHE A 130 -18.19 13.87 1.51
C PHE A 130 -18.06 15.16 0.69
N ASN A 131 -18.00 16.29 1.37
CA ASN A 131 -17.84 17.62 0.78
C ASN A 131 -16.50 17.80 0.03
N ASN A 132 -15.70 16.73 -0.11
CA ASN A 132 -14.39 16.72 -0.73
C ASN A 132 -14.19 15.45 -1.59
N GLN A 133 -14.37 15.61 -2.91
CA GLN A 133 -14.29 14.54 -3.91
C GLN A 133 -12.94 13.79 -3.88
N HIS A 134 -11.84 14.48 -3.55
CA HIS A 134 -10.50 13.87 -3.52
C HIS A 134 -10.33 12.83 -2.40
N ILE A 135 -10.96 13.04 -1.24
CA ILE A 135 -10.87 12.10 -0.12
C ILE A 135 -11.64 10.81 -0.46
N ASN A 136 -12.81 10.94 -1.08
CA ASN A 136 -13.61 9.78 -1.53
C ASN A 136 -12.87 8.89 -2.50
N GLU A 137 -12.19 9.48 -3.48
CA GLU A 137 -11.42 8.72 -4.47
C GLU A 137 -10.27 7.97 -3.80
N THR A 138 -9.56 8.62 -2.86
CA THR A 138 -8.46 7.99 -2.12
C THR A 138 -8.96 6.84 -1.23
N VAL A 139 -10.08 7.04 -0.51
CA VAL A 139 -10.70 5.99 0.33
C VAL A 139 -11.16 4.82 -0.54
N SER A 140 -11.77 5.10 -1.69
CA SER A 140 -12.20 4.07 -2.64
C SER A 140 -11.04 3.23 -3.15
N ASP A 141 -9.95 3.91 -3.52
CA ASP A 141 -8.73 3.29 -3.99
C ASP A 141 -8.06 2.42 -2.92
N TYR A 142 -8.01 2.92 -1.69
CA TYR A 142 -7.52 2.18 -0.54
C TYR A 142 -8.35 0.92 -0.27
N LEU A 143 -9.68 1.05 -0.25
CA LEU A 143 -10.60 -0.06 -0.01
C LEU A 143 -10.52 -1.11 -1.11
N SER A 144 -10.42 -0.67 -2.37
CA SER A 144 -10.21 -1.57 -3.49
C SER A 144 -8.92 -2.36 -3.35
N ASN A 145 -7.80 -1.70 -3.04
CA ASN A 145 -6.51 -2.38 -2.93
C ASN A 145 -6.47 -3.31 -1.72
N SER A 146 -7.09 -2.91 -0.61
CA SER A 146 -7.28 -3.75 0.58
C SER A 146 -8.10 -5.00 0.28
N PHE A 147 -9.19 -4.86 -0.47
CA PHE A 147 -9.98 -6.01 -0.91
C PHE A 147 -9.20 -6.92 -1.86
N CYS A 148 -8.45 -6.36 -2.81
CA CYS A 148 -7.58 -7.14 -3.70
C CYS A 148 -6.51 -7.90 -2.91
N PHE A 149 -5.95 -7.28 -1.87
CA PHE A 149 -4.98 -7.93 -0.98
C PHE A 149 -5.58 -9.12 -0.24
N VAL A 150 -6.80 -8.98 0.30
CA VAL A 150 -7.52 -10.09 0.95
C VAL A 150 -7.78 -11.22 -0.05
N MET A 151 -8.12 -10.90 -1.31
CA MET A 151 -8.30 -11.91 -2.36
C MET A 151 -7.00 -12.63 -2.72
N LEU A 152 -5.89 -11.90 -2.86
CA LEU A 152 -4.56 -12.49 -3.04
C LEU A 152 -4.17 -13.38 -1.84
N SER A 153 -4.46 -12.94 -0.62
CA SER A 153 -4.23 -13.69 0.62
C SER A 153 -5.02 -15.01 0.60
N ALA A 154 -6.28 -14.98 0.18
CA ALA A 154 -7.13 -16.16 -0.02
C ALA A 154 -6.61 -17.10 -1.11
N GLU A 155 -6.09 -16.56 -2.22
CA GLU A 155 -5.49 -17.31 -3.31
C GLU A 155 -4.25 -18.08 -2.83
N ILE A 156 -3.31 -17.38 -2.18
CA ILE A 156 -2.10 -17.99 -1.61
C ILE A 156 -2.48 -19.04 -0.56
N PHE A 157 -3.45 -18.73 0.30
CA PHE A 157 -3.96 -19.68 1.28
C PHE A 157 -4.50 -20.95 0.61
N THR A 158 -5.28 -20.82 -0.46
CA THR A 158 -5.84 -21.95 -1.21
C THR A 158 -4.74 -22.87 -1.73
N ILE A 159 -3.69 -22.29 -2.31
CA ILE A 159 -2.53 -23.03 -2.81
C ILE A 159 -1.82 -23.75 -1.65
N LEU A 160 -1.54 -23.05 -0.55
CA LEU A 160 -0.88 -23.63 0.63
C LEU A 160 -1.71 -24.73 1.30
N PHE A 161 -3.03 -24.57 1.34
CA PHE A 161 -3.96 -25.54 1.90
C PHE A 161 -3.96 -26.85 1.11
N ILE A 162 -3.96 -26.77 -0.23
CA ILE A 162 -3.87 -27.95 -1.11
C ILE A 162 -2.58 -28.75 -0.85
N HIS A 163 -1.48 -28.07 -0.53
CA HIS A 163 -0.21 -28.69 -0.19
C HIS A 163 -0.10 -29.12 1.29
N GLY A 164 -1.13 -28.86 2.11
CA GLY A 164 -1.18 -29.26 3.52
C GLY A 164 -0.39 -28.38 4.50
N TYR A 165 0.07 -27.19 4.09
CA TYR A 165 0.86 -26.30 4.96
C TYR A 165 0.02 -25.48 5.95
N VAL A 166 -1.25 -25.21 5.63
CA VAL A 166 -2.14 -24.33 6.41
C VAL A 166 -3.53 -24.95 6.54
N GLN A 167 -4.26 -24.57 7.60
CA GLN A 167 -5.59 -25.14 7.89
C GLN A 167 -6.68 -24.12 8.19
N ASN A 168 -6.34 -22.93 8.71
CA ASN A 168 -7.32 -21.99 9.23
C ASN A 168 -7.31 -20.66 8.48
N ILE A 169 -8.23 -20.50 7.53
CA ILE A 169 -8.39 -19.27 6.75
C ILE A 169 -8.97 -18.12 7.58
N VAL A 170 -9.73 -18.44 8.63
CA VAL A 170 -10.42 -17.44 9.45
C VAL A 170 -9.41 -16.54 10.15
N VAL A 171 -8.33 -17.12 10.67
CA VAL A 171 -7.26 -16.35 11.34
C VAL A 171 -6.63 -15.34 10.37
N LEU A 172 -6.39 -15.75 9.12
CA LEU A 172 -5.82 -14.90 8.09
C LEU A 172 -6.76 -13.73 7.72
N PHE A 173 -8.05 -13.99 7.49
CA PHE A 173 -9.00 -12.91 7.21
C PHE A 173 -9.25 -11.97 8.38
N VAL A 174 -9.27 -12.48 9.61
CA VAL A 174 -9.39 -11.64 10.82
C VAL A 174 -8.16 -10.74 10.95
N PHE A 175 -6.97 -11.29 10.74
CA PHE A 175 -5.73 -10.50 10.78
C PHE A 175 -5.70 -9.42 9.70
N ASP A 176 -5.95 -9.79 8.44
CA ASP A 176 -6.00 -8.85 7.32
C ASP A 176 -7.04 -7.75 7.57
N GLY A 177 -8.22 -8.12 8.05
CA GLY A 177 -9.31 -7.21 8.38
C GLY A 177 -8.94 -6.21 9.47
N ILE A 178 -8.39 -6.68 10.60
CA ILE A 178 -7.99 -5.82 11.74
C ILE A 178 -6.91 -4.82 11.29
N VAL A 179 -5.90 -5.28 10.57
CA VAL A 179 -4.78 -4.44 10.14
C VAL A 179 -5.26 -3.37 9.16
N LEU A 180 -5.96 -3.77 8.10
CA LEU A 180 -6.39 -2.85 7.04
C LEU A 180 -7.47 -1.87 7.53
N LEU A 181 -8.40 -2.31 8.36
CA LEU A 181 -9.42 -1.44 8.94
C LEU A 181 -8.82 -0.48 9.96
N GLY A 182 -7.88 -0.95 10.78
CA GLY A 182 -7.20 -0.11 11.77
C GLY A 182 -6.43 1.04 11.13
N ILE A 183 -5.78 0.79 10.00
CA ILE A 183 -5.09 1.83 9.21
C ILE A 183 -6.10 2.83 8.65
N LEU A 184 -7.22 2.35 8.07
CA LEU A 184 -8.26 3.23 7.53
C LEU A 184 -8.82 4.17 8.61
N ILE A 185 -9.19 3.64 9.78
CA ILE A 185 -9.75 4.45 10.87
C ILE A 185 -8.74 5.51 11.33
N LYS A 186 -7.48 5.12 11.55
CA LYS A 186 -6.43 6.07 11.96
C LYS A 186 -6.17 7.15 10.91
N ALA A 187 -6.18 6.79 9.62
CA ALA A 187 -6.04 7.75 8.54
C ALA A 187 -7.20 8.73 8.50
N LEU A 188 -8.45 8.25 8.61
CA LEU A 188 -9.65 9.08 8.62
C LEU A 188 -9.68 10.06 9.81
N ILE A 189 -9.29 9.62 11.02
CA ILE A 189 -9.21 10.50 12.20
C ILE A 189 -8.19 11.61 11.98
N LYS A 190 -7.07 11.32 11.33
CA LYS A 190 -6.01 12.31 11.07
C LYS A 190 -6.32 13.26 9.91
N LEU A 191 -7.24 12.87 9.02
CA LEU A 191 -7.71 13.64 7.87
C LEU A 191 -8.96 14.49 8.18
N SER A 192 -9.64 14.23 9.31
CA SER A 192 -10.79 15.00 9.82
C SER A 192 -10.35 16.19 10.65
#